data_AF-A0A3D2N192-F1
#
_entry.id   AF-A0A3D2N192-F1
#
_cell.length_a   1.000
_cell.length_b   1.000
_cell.length_c   1.000
_cell.angle_alpha   90.00
_cell.angle_beta   90.00
_cell.angle_gamma   90.00
#
_symmetry.space_group_name_H-M   'P 1'
#
loop_
_entity.id
_entity.type
_entity.pdbx_description
1 polymer ?
#
loop_
_entity_poly.entity_id
_entity_poly.type
_entity_poly.pdbx_seq_one_letter_code
_entity_poly.pdbx_strand_id
1 'polypeptide(L)'
;MEIMGYFGLLGSVALLIWLALRGVDIMFAAILSSLFIIVTNALPLADSLLNGFASGPLGAFTFAGKFFFLFAAGAVFGRAMGDSGAAASIALALVRRLGADRALIITTIACAALTYGGVVVFVVIFAVYPLGLQLLKEADIPKRLFCAALALGAGTFTLTALPGTPSIQNAISASALGTSLTAAPLLG
;
A
#
# COMPACT_ATOMS: atom_id res chain seq x y z
N MET A 1 12.49 6.80 -33.15
CA MET A 1 11.16 6.46 -32.61
C MET A 1 11.23 5.93 -31.19
N GLU A 2 12.20 5.07 -30.83
CA GLU A 2 12.26 4.52 -29.45
C GLU A 2 12.56 5.55 -28.35
N ILE A 3 13.45 6.51 -28.60
CA ILE A 3 13.79 7.56 -27.62
C ILE A 3 12.56 8.41 -27.24
N MET A 4 11.71 8.73 -28.22
CA MET A 4 10.48 9.48 -27.99
C MET A 4 9.48 8.67 -27.15
N GLY A 5 9.43 7.35 -27.38
CA GLY A 5 8.77 6.35 -26.54
C GLY A 5 9.09 6.50 -25.06
N TYR A 6 10.39 6.47 -24.75
CA TYR A 6 10.86 6.58 -23.37
C TYR A 6 10.59 7.95 -22.76
N PHE A 7 10.69 9.04 -23.53
CA PHE A 7 10.32 10.37 -23.04
C PHE A 7 8.83 10.48 -22.71
N GLY A 8 7.95 9.95 -23.56
CA GLY A 8 6.51 9.91 -23.30
C GLY A 8 6.17 9.08 -22.05
N LEU A 9 6.87 7.96 -21.86
CA LEU A 9 6.72 7.10 -20.68
C LEU A 9 7.21 7.78 -19.39
N LEU A 10 8.44 8.30 -19.39
CA LEU A 10 8.98 9.00 -18.22
C LEU A 10 8.15 10.25 -17.89
N GLY A 11 7.71 10.98 -18.91
CA GLY A 11 6.84 12.14 -18.77
C GLY A 11 5.48 11.79 -18.19
N SER A 12 4.83 10.71 -18.62
CA SER A 12 3.54 10.29 -18.05
C SER A 12 3.66 9.84 -16.60
N VAL A 13 4.74 9.13 -16.24
CA VAL A 13 5.01 8.75 -14.85
C VAL A 13 5.26 9.98 -13.98
N ALA A 14 6.08 10.92 -14.45
CA ALA A 14 6.33 12.17 -13.74
C ALA A 14 5.05 13.00 -13.56
N LEU A 15 4.20 13.07 -14.60
CA LEU A 15 2.91 13.74 -14.56
C LEU A 15 1.97 13.09 -13.53
N LEU A 16 1.89 11.75 -13.52
CA LEU A 16 1.07 11.00 -12.56
C LEU A 16 1.49 11.31 -11.11
N ILE A 17 2.79 11.26 -10.83
CA ILE A 17 3.34 11.57 -9.51
C ILE A 17 3.02 13.01 -9.13
N TRP A 18 3.24 13.97 -10.03
CA TRP A 18 2.98 15.38 -9.78
C TRP A 18 1.51 15.67 -9.50
N LEU A 19 0.59 15.08 -10.26
CA LEU A 19 -0.86 15.21 -10.04
C LEU A 19 -1.29 14.59 -8.71
N ALA A 20 -0.77 13.40 -8.39
CA ALA A 20 -1.06 12.72 -7.12
C ALA A 20 -0.59 13.53 -5.91
N LEU A 21 0.61 14.13 -5.97
CA LEU A 21 1.14 15.00 -4.92
C LEU A 21 0.35 16.32 -4.78
N ARG A 22 -0.32 16.77 -5.84
CA ARG A 22 -1.22 17.94 -5.81
C ARG A 22 -2.63 17.61 -5.29
N GLY A 23 -2.90 16.36 -4.92
CA GLY A 23 -4.20 15.93 -4.41
C GLY A 23 -5.26 15.77 -5.49
N VAL A 24 -4.86 15.65 -6.77
CA VAL A 24 -5.78 15.27 -7.84
C VAL A 24 -6.19 13.82 -7.64
N ASP A 25 -7.47 13.52 -7.83
CA ASP A 25 -7.99 12.16 -7.72
C ASP A 25 -7.21 11.21 -8.64
N ILE A 26 -6.85 10.04 -8.11
CA ILE A 26 -5.95 9.08 -8.76
C ILE A 26 -6.56 8.55 -10.07
N MET A 27 -7.87 8.39 -10.17
CA MET A 27 -8.49 7.94 -11.42
C MET A 27 -8.34 8.99 -12.51
N PHE A 28 -8.60 10.26 -12.18
CA PHE A 28 -8.38 11.36 -13.12
C PHE A 28 -6.91 11.50 -13.49
N ALA A 29 -6.00 11.41 -12.53
CA ALA A 29 -4.57 11.48 -12.76
C ALA A 29 -4.08 10.34 -13.69
N ALA A 30 -4.59 9.12 -13.51
CA ALA A 30 -4.27 7.97 -14.35
C ALA A 30 -4.73 8.16 -15.80
N ILE A 31 -5.95 8.68 -16.01
CA ILE A 31 -6.48 8.98 -17.36
C ILE A 31 -5.68 10.09 -18.03
N LEU A 32 -5.38 11.18 -17.32
CA LEU A 32 -4.57 12.27 -17.89
C LEU A 32 -3.16 11.82 -18.26
N SER A 33 -2.56 10.96 -17.43
CA SER A 33 -1.22 10.41 -17.68
C SER A 33 -1.23 9.42 -18.84
N SER A 34 -2.30 8.62 -18.99
CA SER A 34 -2.46 7.73 -20.14
C SER A 34 -2.67 8.52 -21.44
N LEU A 35 -3.49 9.57 -21.42
CA LEU A 35 -3.65 10.49 -22.56
C LEU A 35 -2.33 11.14 -22.95
N PHE A 36 -1.52 11.57 -21.97
CA PHE A 36 -0.21 12.16 -22.24
C PHE A 36 0.68 11.21 -23.04
N ILE A 37 0.88 9.97 -22.57
CA ILE A 37 1.74 9.00 -23.26
C ILE A 37 1.20 8.64 -24.66
N ILE A 38 -0.13 8.52 -24.81
CA ILE A 38 -0.79 8.23 -26.09
C ILE A 38 -0.49 9.32 -27.11
N VAL A 39 -0.67 10.59 -26.72
CA VAL A 39 -0.44 11.75 -27.60
C VAL A 39 1.05 11.88 -27.94
N THR A 40 1.95 11.76 -26.94
CA THR A 40 3.39 11.90 -27.18
C THR A 40 3.96 10.83 -28.11
N ASN A 41 3.35 9.64 -28.14
CA ASN A 41 3.80 8.51 -28.96
C ASN A 41 2.98 8.32 -30.23
N ALA A 42 2.07 9.25 -30.55
CA ALA A 42 1.17 9.15 -31.70
C ALA A 42 0.42 7.80 -31.78
N LEU A 43 0.02 7.26 -30.62
CA LEU A 43 -0.72 6.01 -30.55
C LEU A 43 -2.20 6.22 -30.93
N PRO A 44 -2.88 5.22 -31.50
CA PRO A 44 -4.31 5.34 -31.84
C PRO A 44 -5.14 5.58 -30.55
N LEU A 45 -5.78 6.74 -30.46
CA LEU A 45 -6.35 7.23 -29.20
C LEU A 45 -7.49 6.35 -28.67
N ALA A 46 -8.45 5.99 -29.53
CA ALA A 46 -9.58 5.15 -29.14
C ALA A 46 -9.13 3.74 -28.72
N ASP A 47 -8.25 3.12 -29.50
CA ASP A 47 -7.72 1.79 -29.22
C ASP A 47 -6.86 1.78 -27.95
N SER A 48 -5.99 2.77 -27.77
CA SER A 48 -5.10 2.84 -26.61
C SER A 48 -5.85 3.10 -25.30
N LEU A 49 -6.96 3.85 -25.34
CA LEU A 49 -7.80 4.06 -24.15
C LEU A 49 -8.65 2.84 -23.83
N LEU A 50 -9.32 2.25 -24.84
CA LEU A 50 -10.24 1.13 -24.62
C LEU A 50 -9.48 -0.19 -24.38
N ASN A 51 -8.48 -0.49 -25.21
CA ASN A 51 -7.76 -1.76 -25.20
C ASN A 51 -6.42 -1.69 -24.46
N GLY A 52 -5.77 -0.53 -24.42
CA GLY A 52 -4.55 -0.33 -23.64
C GLY A 52 -4.85 -0.07 -22.16
N PHE A 53 -5.48 1.06 -21.86
CA PHE A 53 -5.75 1.53 -20.50
C PHE A 53 -6.88 0.77 -19.82
N ALA A 54 -8.00 0.51 -20.51
CA ALA A 54 -9.19 -0.03 -19.85
C ALA A 54 -9.21 -1.57 -19.79
N SER A 55 -9.17 -2.27 -20.93
CA SER A 55 -9.32 -3.74 -21.01
C SER A 55 -8.02 -4.53 -21.22
N GLY A 56 -6.87 -3.85 -21.30
CA GLY A 56 -5.58 -4.50 -21.51
C GLY A 56 -5.16 -5.46 -20.39
N PRO A 57 -4.07 -6.24 -20.56
CA PRO A 57 -3.58 -7.17 -19.55
C PRO A 57 -3.27 -6.52 -18.19
N LEU A 58 -2.83 -5.26 -18.23
CA LEU A 58 -2.59 -4.40 -17.06
C LEU A 58 -3.59 -3.24 -17.00
N GLY A 59 -4.69 -3.35 -17.75
CA GLY A 59 -5.74 -2.34 -17.83
C GLY A 59 -6.57 -2.25 -16.55
N ALA A 60 -7.19 -1.10 -16.32
CA ALA A 60 -7.92 -0.79 -15.10
C ALA A 60 -9.03 -1.80 -14.79
N PHE A 61 -9.85 -2.19 -15.78
CA PHE A 61 -10.96 -3.11 -15.56
C PHE A 61 -10.49 -4.56 -15.42
N THR A 62 -9.50 -4.98 -16.19
CA THR A 62 -8.89 -6.31 -16.07
C THR A 62 -8.28 -6.50 -14.69
N PHE A 63 -7.56 -5.48 -14.22
CA PHE A 63 -6.98 -5.45 -12.88
C PHE A 63 -8.07 -5.48 -11.80
N ALA A 64 -9.06 -4.59 -11.90
CA ALA A 64 -10.16 -4.52 -10.94
C ALA A 64 -10.93 -5.85 -10.86
N GLY A 65 -11.21 -6.49 -12.01
CA GLY A 65 -11.88 -7.78 -12.06
C GLY A 65 -11.05 -8.91 -11.46
N LYS A 66 -9.76 -9.01 -11.81
CA LYS A 66 -8.86 -10.08 -11.34
C LYS A 66 -8.66 -10.07 -9.83
N PHE A 67 -8.57 -8.88 -9.22
CA PHE A 67 -8.28 -8.71 -7.80
C PHE A 67 -9.49 -8.26 -6.97
N PHE A 68 -10.70 -8.24 -7.55
CA PHE A 68 -11.91 -7.74 -6.89
C PHE A 68 -12.14 -8.38 -5.52
N PHE A 69 -12.18 -9.71 -5.45
CA PHE A 69 -12.43 -10.42 -4.20
C PHE A 69 -11.31 -10.25 -3.18
N LEU A 70 -10.06 -10.10 -3.64
CA LEU A 70 -8.92 -9.81 -2.75
C LEU A 70 -9.13 -8.45 -2.07
N PHE A 71 -9.47 -7.41 -2.84
CA PHE A 71 -9.73 -6.07 -2.29
C PHE A 71 -10.99 -6.03 -1.42
N ALA A 72 -12.07 -6.68 -1.85
CA ALA A 72 -13.34 -6.72 -1.11
C ALA A 72 -13.16 -7.44 0.24
N ALA A 73 -12.53 -8.62 0.25
CA ALA A 73 -12.23 -9.35 1.48
C ALA A 73 -11.28 -8.57 2.39
N GLY A 74 -10.23 -7.95 1.83
CA GLY A 74 -9.31 -7.10 2.58
C GLY A 74 -10.00 -5.89 3.21
N ALA A 75 -10.93 -5.25 2.50
CA ALA A 75 -11.70 -4.13 3.01
C ALA A 75 -12.65 -4.56 4.15
N VAL A 76 -13.37 -5.67 3.98
CA VAL A 76 -14.25 -6.22 5.03
C VAL A 76 -13.45 -6.63 6.26
N PHE A 77 -12.34 -7.36 6.09
CA PHE A 77 -11.46 -7.77 7.18
C PHE A 77 -10.88 -6.56 7.91
N GLY A 78 -10.37 -5.57 7.17
CA GLY A 78 -9.88 -4.31 7.73
C GLY A 78 -10.95 -3.59 8.55
N ARG A 79 -12.17 -3.49 8.03
CA ARG A 79 -13.29 -2.86 8.75
C ARG A 79 -13.66 -3.64 10.02
N ALA A 80 -13.79 -4.96 9.93
CA ALA A 80 -14.10 -5.82 11.07
C ALA A 80 -13.03 -5.74 12.18
N MET A 81 -11.75 -5.67 11.81
CA MET A 81 -10.65 -5.50 12.76
C MET A 81 -10.67 -4.14 13.47
N GLY A 82 -11.06 -3.09 12.75
CA GLY A 82 -11.26 -1.76 13.32
C GLY A 82 -12.47 -1.71 14.28
N ASP A 83 -13.61 -2.20 13.83
CA ASP A 83 -14.89 -2.12 14.56
C ASP A 83 -14.92 -3.03 15.80
N SER A 84 -14.26 -4.19 15.75
CA SER A 84 -14.17 -5.11 16.90
C SER A 84 -13.22 -4.64 18.00
N GLY A 85 -12.35 -3.66 17.72
CA GLY A 85 -11.27 -3.28 18.64
C GLY A 85 -10.15 -4.33 18.78
N ALA A 86 -10.16 -5.40 17.98
CA ALA A 86 -9.15 -6.46 18.03
C ALA A 86 -7.73 -5.91 17.76
N ALA A 87 -7.59 -4.98 16.81
CA ALA A 87 -6.33 -4.32 16.53
C ALA A 87 -5.78 -3.53 17.74
N ALA A 88 -6.68 -2.82 18.46
CA ALA A 88 -6.31 -2.08 19.67
C ALA A 88 -5.94 -3.01 20.83
N SER A 89 -6.64 -4.14 20.99
CA SER A 89 -6.33 -5.19 21.98
C SER A 89 -4.92 -5.75 21.79
N ILE A 90 -4.54 -6.09 20.56
CA ILE A 90 -3.19 -6.60 20.24
C ILE A 90 -2.12 -5.56 20.60
N ALA A 91 -2.35 -4.30 20.21
CA ALA A 91 -1.42 -3.21 20.52
C ALA A 91 -1.27 -3.00 22.04
N LEU A 92 -2.38 -3.01 22.79
CA LEU A 92 -2.36 -2.86 24.25
C LEU A 92 -1.68 -4.04 24.95
N ALA A 93 -1.87 -5.26 24.45
CA ALA A 93 -1.21 -6.45 24.99
C ALA A 93 0.32 -6.36 24.86
N LEU A 94 0.82 -5.82 23.74
CA LEU A 94 2.24 -5.58 23.53
C LEU A 94 2.79 -4.52 24.48
N VAL A 95 2.06 -3.42 24.70
CA VAL A 95 2.41 -2.39 25.70
C VAL A 95 2.59 -3.00 27.08
N ARG A 96 1.59 -3.76 27.54
CA ARG A 96 1.58 -4.36 28.88
C ARG A 96 2.75 -5.32 29.10
N ARG A 97 3.22 -5.99 28.04
CA ARG A 97 4.36 -6.92 28.12
C ARG A 97 5.73 -6.25 28.04
N LEU A 98 5.87 -5.18 27.26
CA LEU A 98 7.17 -4.59 26.90
C LEU A 98 7.52 -3.31 27.67
N GLY A 99 6.53 -2.68 28.32
CA GLY A 99 6.70 -1.44 29.09
C GLY A 99 6.67 -0.17 28.24
N ALA A 100 6.12 0.91 28.78
CA ALA A 100 5.86 2.17 28.07
C ALA A 100 7.15 2.83 27.50
N ASP A 101 8.30 2.63 28.15
CA ASP A 101 9.61 3.18 27.71
C ASP A 101 10.00 2.76 26.29
N ARG A 102 9.42 1.67 25.77
CA ARG A 102 9.71 1.14 24.43
C ARG A 102 8.64 1.51 23.40
N ALA A 103 7.97 2.65 23.55
CA ALA A 103 6.83 3.07 22.73
C ALA A 103 7.07 2.94 21.21
N LEU A 104 8.23 3.33 20.70
CA LEU A 104 8.57 3.23 19.26
C LEU A 104 8.70 1.77 18.79
N ILE A 105 9.33 0.92 19.60
CA ILE A 105 9.50 -0.51 19.29
C ILE A 105 8.14 -1.20 19.34
N ILE A 106 7.35 -0.94 20.38
CA ILE A 106 5.99 -1.47 20.52
C ILE A 106 5.14 -1.06 19.32
N THR A 107 5.20 0.20 18.91
CA THR A 107 4.48 0.70 17.73
C THR A 107 4.89 -0.07 16.48
N THR A 108 6.19 -0.26 16.26
CA THR A 108 6.72 -0.96 15.09
C THR A 108 6.26 -2.43 15.07
N ILE A 109 6.40 -3.14 16.19
CA ILE A 109 6.03 -4.56 16.31
C ILE A 109 4.52 -4.74 16.20
N ALA A 110 3.71 -3.86 16.81
CA ALA A 110 2.26 -3.91 16.72
C ALA A 110 1.80 -3.70 15.28
N CYS A 111 2.35 -2.68 14.61
CA CYS A 111 2.05 -2.41 13.20
C CYS A 111 2.47 -3.58 12.31
N ALA A 112 3.64 -4.16 12.55
CA ALA A 112 4.13 -5.31 11.82
C ALA A 112 3.24 -6.54 12.01
N ALA A 113 2.89 -6.88 13.25
CA ALA A 113 2.03 -8.03 13.54
C ALA A 113 0.64 -7.88 12.88
N LEU A 114 0.06 -6.68 12.92
CA LEU A 114 -1.25 -6.43 12.33
C LEU A 114 -1.20 -6.46 10.79
N THR A 115 -0.23 -5.78 10.18
CA THR A 115 -0.09 -5.75 8.71
C THR A 115 0.32 -7.10 8.13
N TYR A 116 1.20 -7.83 8.81
CA TYR A 116 1.55 -9.20 8.43
C TYR A 116 0.35 -10.16 8.60
N GLY A 117 -0.55 -9.88 9.55
CA GLY A 117 -1.85 -10.55 9.68
C GLY A 117 -2.86 -10.20 8.58
N GLY A 118 -2.50 -9.39 7.58
CA GLY A 118 -3.36 -8.98 6.47
C GLY A 118 -4.25 -7.77 6.77
N VAL A 119 -4.03 -7.08 7.90
CA VAL A 119 -4.77 -5.85 8.20
C VAL A 119 -4.25 -4.73 7.31
N VAL A 120 -5.18 -4.03 6.65
CA VAL A 120 -4.87 -2.89 5.79
C VAL A 120 -4.14 -1.80 6.59
N VAL A 121 -3.05 -1.26 6.05
CA VAL A 121 -2.22 -0.22 6.68
C VAL A 121 -3.06 0.95 7.23
N PHE A 122 -4.06 1.42 6.49
CA PHE A 122 -4.97 2.49 6.94
C PHE A 122 -5.71 2.14 8.23
N VAL A 123 -6.19 0.90 8.37
CA VAL A 123 -6.87 0.42 9.59
C VAL A 123 -5.88 0.35 10.75
N VAL A 124 -4.66 -0.16 10.49
CA VAL A 124 -3.59 -0.21 11.50
C VAL A 124 -3.27 1.20 12.01
N ILE A 125 -3.17 2.19 11.11
CA ILE A 125 -2.96 3.59 11.49
C ILE A 125 -4.05 4.07 12.45
N PHE A 126 -5.33 3.91 12.08
CA PHE A 126 -6.43 4.39 12.92
C PHE A 126 -6.53 3.66 14.26
N ALA A 127 -6.20 2.37 14.32
CA ALA A 127 -6.22 1.59 15.55
C ALA A 127 -5.04 1.93 16.48
N VAL A 128 -3.84 2.07 15.93
CA VAL A 128 -2.61 2.26 16.70
C VAL A 128 -2.36 3.72 17.05
N TYR A 129 -2.83 4.67 16.24
CA TYR A 129 -2.55 6.11 16.45
C TYR A 129 -3.04 6.66 17.80
N PRO A 130 -4.30 6.42 18.24
CA PRO A 130 -4.77 6.91 19.54
C PRO A 130 -3.97 6.34 20.72
N LEU A 131 -3.65 5.05 20.64
CA LEU A 131 -2.90 4.32 21.68
C LEU A 131 -1.43 4.75 21.71
N GLY A 132 -0.81 4.87 20.54
CA GLY A 132 0.57 5.34 20.39
C GLY A 132 0.79 6.76 20.91
N LEU A 133 -0.17 7.67 20.71
CA LEU A 133 -0.07 9.03 21.26
C LEU A 133 -0.03 9.07 22.79
N GLN A 134 -0.71 8.15 23.48
CA GLN A 134 -0.64 8.06 24.93
C GLN A 134 0.73 7.52 25.36
N LEU A 135 1.22 6.45 24.72
CA LEU A 135 2.54 5.88 25.00
C LEU A 135 3.68 6.86 24.77
N LEU A 136 3.63 7.63 23.68
CA LEU A 136 4.65 8.63 23.38
C LEU A 136 4.65 9.76 24.41
N LYS A 137 3.49 10.12 24.96
CA LYS A 137 3.41 11.11 26.05
C LYS A 137 3.99 10.55 27.34
N GLU A 138 3.69 9.31 27.70
CA GLU A 138 4.24 8.65 28.88
C GLU A 138 5.76 8.47 28.79
N ALA A 139 6.27 8.15 27.60
CA ALA A 139 7.70 7.95 27.35
C ALA A 139 8.47 9.25 27.01
N ASP A 140 7.82 10.42 27.04
CA ASP A 140 8.38 11.73 26.64
C ASP A 140 9.06 11.74 25.25
N ILE A 141 8.41 11.11 24.27
CA ILE A 141 8.91 10.97 22.89
C ILE A 141 8.20 11.94 21.95
N PRO A 142 8.92 12.66 21.07
CA PRO A 142 8.30 13.57 20.12
C PRO A 142 7.46 12.83 19.08
N LYS A 143 6.23 13.31 18.85
CA LYS A 143 5.23 12.73 17.94
C LYS A 143 5.75 12.45 16.52
N ARG A 144 6.70 13.23 16.01
CA ARG A 144 7.28 13.02 14.66
C ARG A 144 7.93 11.63 14.49
N LEU A 145 8.47 11.05 15.56
CA LEU A 145 9.08 9.73 15.53
C LEU A 145 8.02 8.61 15.44
N PHE A 146 6.78 8.90 15.82
CA PHE A 146 5.67 7.96 15.68
C PHE A 146 5.42 7.59 14.21
N CYS A 147 5.42 8.58 13.32
CA CYS A 147 5.23 8.34 11.89
C CYS A 147 6.33 7.44 11.32
N ALA A 148 7.57 7.59 11.77
CA ALA A 148 8.68 6.74 11.36
C ALA A 148 8.50 5.30 11.86
N ALA A 149 8.15 5.10 13.13
CA ALA A 149 7.89 3.76 13.69
C ALA A 149 6.71 3.07 13.00
N LEU A 150 5.66 3.82 12.69
CA LEU A 150 4.49 3.31 11.98
C LEU A 150 4.84 2.95 10.54
N ALA A 151 5.53 3.84 9.81
CA ALA A 151 5.97 3.58 8.44
C ALA A 151 6.92 2.38 8.37
N LEU A 152 7.83 2.23 9.33
CA LEU A 152 8.72 1.09 9.43
C LEU A 152 7.91 -0.20 9.63
N GLY A 153 7.02 -0.26 10.62
CA GLY A 153 6.29 -1.49 10.94
C GLY A 153 5.20 -1.88 9.94
N ALA A 154 4.47 -0.91 9.38
CA ALA A 154 3.34 -1.16 8.50
C ALA A 154 3.68 -1.04 6.99
N GLY A 155 4.76 -0.34 6.67
CA GLY A 155 5.04 0.15 5.31
C GLY A 155 6.32 -0.39 4.68
N THR A 156 7.04 -1.31 5.34
CA THR A 156 8.30 -1.85 4.81
C THR A 156 8.25 -3.37 4.67
N PHE A 157 8.79 -4.11 5.64
CA PHE A 157 9.01 -5.53 5.51
C PHE A 157 7.71 -6.36 5.46
N THR A 158 6.64 -5.86 6.05
CA THR A 158 5.30 -6.46 5.99
C THR A 158 4.48 -6.06 4.76
N LEU A 159 5.02 -5.25 3.84
CA LEU A 159 4.37 -4.99 2.55
C LEU A 159 4.89 -5.90 1.45
N THR A 160 6.19 -6.21 1.42
CA THR A 160 6.75 -6.99 0.29
C THR A 160 7.92 -7.91 0.65
N ALA A 161 8.62 -7.65 1.76
CA ALA A 161 9.87 -8.36 2.07
C ALA A 161 9.62 -9.72 2.73
N LEU A 162 8.69 -9.81 3.68
CA LEU A 162 8.47 -11.05 4.40
C LEU A 162 7.75 -12.08 3.51
N PRO A 163 8.25 -13.32 3.42
CA PRO A 163 7.60 -14.37 2.66
C PRO A 163 6.19 -14.67 3.17
N GLY A 164 5.25 -14.86 2.25
CA GLY A 164 3.86 -15.18 2.61
C GLY A 164 3.05 -13.98 3.10
N THR A 165 3.61 -12.77 3.05
CA THR A 165 2.89 -11.54 3.40
C THR A 165 1.58 -11.44 2.59
N PRO A 166 0.41 -11.35 3.27
CA PRO A 166 -0.90 -11.21 2.63
C PRO A 166 -1.20 -9.76 2.22
N SER A 167 -0.23 -9.11 1.57
CA SER A 167 -0.36 -7.75 1.08
C SER A 167 -0.78 -7.74 -0.39
N ILE A 168 -1.45 -6.67 -0.79
CA ILE A 168 -1.84 -6.44 -2.18
C ILE A 168 -0.59 -6.36 -3.07
N GLN A 169 0.47 -5.72 -2.60
CA GLN A 169 1.72 -5.53 -3.33
C GLN A 169 2.40 -6.87 -3.64
N ASN A 170 2.45 -7.78 -2.66
CA ASN A 170 3.03 -9.11 -2.86
C ASN A 170 2.12 -9.98 -3.75
N ALA A 171 0.80 -9.97 -3.50
CA ALA A 171 -0.15 -10.80 -4.26
C ALA A 171 -0.22 -10.44 -5.75
N ILE A 172 -0.21 -9.15 -6.08
CA ILE A 172 -0.20 -8.70 -7.48
C ILE A 172 1.11 -9.13 -8.16
N SER A 173 2.25 -8.92 -7.50
CA SER A 173 3.57 -9.26 -8.04
C SER A 173 3.73 -10.76 -8.26
N ALA A 174 3.36 -11.58 -7.26
CA ALA A 174 3.38 -13.04 -7.36
C ALA A 174 2.48 -13.54 -8.52
N SER A 175 1.29 -12.95 -8.68
CA SER A 175 0.39 -13.30 -9.78
C SER A 175 0.92 -12.87 -11.15
N ALA A 176 1.64 -11.74 -11.24
CA ALA A 176 2.26 -11.28 -12.47
C ALA A 176 3.48 -12.13 -12.87
N LEU A 177 4.24 -12.61 -11.90
CA LEU A 177 5.44 -13.43 -12.10
C LEU A 177 5.15 -14.94 -12.18
N GLY A 178 3.93 -15.38 -11.86
CA GLY A 178 3.56 -16.80 -11.84
C GLY A 178 4.19 -17.57 -10.68
N THR A 179 4.52 -16.90 -9.59
CA THR A 179 5.17 -17.48 -8.40
C THR A 179 4.22 -17.64 -7.23
N SER A 180 4.59 -18.44 -6.22
CA SER A 180 3.86 -18.48 -4.96
C SER A 180 4.09 -17.20 -4.14
N LEU A 181 3.18 -16.91 -3.20
CA LEU A 181 3.32 -15.80 -2.23
C LEU A 181 4.55 -15.94 -1.31
N THR A 182 5.07 -17.15 -1.19
CA THR A 182 6.22 -17.53 -0.34
C THR A 182 7.51 -17.69 -1.15
N ALA A 183 7.49 -17.40 -2.45
CA ALA A 183 8.67 -17.50 -3.29
C ALA A 183 9.75 -16.53 -2.81
N ALA A 184 11.02 -16.94 -2.95
CA ALA A 184 12.19 -16.12 -2.63
C ALA A 184 12.24 -15.55 -1.18
N PRO A 185 12.10 -16.38 -0.13
CA PRO A 185 11.96 -15.93 1.26
C PRO A 185 13.16 -15.18 1.85
N LEU A 186 14.32 -15.18 1.17
CA LEU A 186 15.57 -14.57 1.63
C LEU A 186 15.96 -13.30 0.84
N LEU A 187 15.18 -12.92 -0.17
CA LEU A 187 15.48 -11.76 -1.04
C LEU A 187 14.75 -10.47 -0.61
N GLY A 188 13.96 -10.53 0.46
CA GLY A 188 13.19 -9.41 1.00
C GLY A 188 13.96 -8.49 1.92
#